data_AF-A0A7K8SFG1-F1
#
_entry.id   AF-A0A7K8SFG1-F1
#
_cell.length_a   1.000
_cell.length_b   1.000
_cell.length_c   1.000
_cell.angle_alpha   90.00
_cell.angle_beta   90.00
_cell.angle_gamma   90.00
#
_symmetry.space_group_name_H-M   'P 1'
#
loop_
_entity.id
_entity.type
_entity.pdbx_description
1 polymer ?
#
loop_
_entity_poly.entity_id
_entity_poly.type
_entity_poly.pdbx_seq_one_letter_code
_entity_poly.pdbx_strand_id
1 'polypeptide(L)' 'TGQDTVTQEDGPVTVKQGHPFHTTCKYHTSTFNALLWYQLRKGQAPELISYQAGTGPKPSGRFTTFLNT' A
#
# COMPACT_ATOMS: atom_id res chain seq x y z
N THR A 1 -20.14 -13.97 -5.65
CA THR A 1 -19.26 -12.88 -5.21
C THR A 1 -18.15 -13.50 -4.38
N GLY A 2 -16.88 -13.28 -4.76
CA GLY A 2 -15.72 -13.80 -4.04
C GLY A 2 -15.31 -12.89 -2.88
N GLN A 3 -14.51 -13.41 -1.95
CA GLN A 3 -13.92 -12.61 -0.87
C GLN A 3 -12.62 -11.98 -1.35
N ASP A 4 -12.50 -10.66 -1.15
CA ASP A 4 -11.24 -9.96 -1.34
C ASP A 4 -10.34 -10.16 -0.11
N THR A 5 -9.07 -10.47 -0.34
CA THR A 5 -8.06 -10.56 0.73
C THR A 5 -6.88 -9.67 0.40
N VAL A 6 -6.28 -9.10 1.45
CA VAL A 6 -5.14 -8.20 1.37
C VAL A 6 -4.21 -8.53 2.53
N THR A 7 -2.94 -8.81 2.23
CA THR A 7 -1.92 -9.21 3.20
C THR A 7 -0.69 -8.34 3.02
N GLN A 8 -0.36 -7.55 4.04
CA GLN A 8 0.94 -6.87 4.13
C GLN A 8 1.95 -7.81 4.79
N GLU A 9 3.09 -8.01 4.14
CA GLU A 9 4.06 -9.04 4.58
C GLU A 9 4.96 -8.55 5.71
N ASP A 10 5.21 -7.25 5.79
CA ASP A 10 6.14 -6.69 6.76
C ASP A 10 5.46 -6.45 8.10
N GLY A 11 6.08 -6.98 9.16
CA GLY A 11 5.74 -6.65 10.53
C GLY A 11 6.26 -5.26 10.95
N PRO A 12 6.40 -5.00 12.26
CA PRO A 12 7.00 -3.76 12.74
C PRO A 12 8.42 -3.57 12.21
N VAL A 13 8.68 -2.44 11.54
CA VAL A 13 10.00 -2.07 11.01
C VAL A 13 10.53 -0.84 11.73
N THR A 14 11.81 -0.85 12.11
CA THR A 14 12.53 0.33 12.63
C THR A 14 13.49 0.84 11.56
N VAL A 15 13.40 2.13 11.23
CA VAL A 15 14.13 2.74 10.11
C VAL A 15 14.86 3.98 10.58
N LYS A 16 16.10 4.17 10.13
CA LYS A 16 16.85 5.40 10.41
C LYS A 16 16.28 6.57 9.60
N GLN A 17 16.24 7.76 10.20
CA GLN A 17 15.78 8.95 9.49
C GLN A 17 16.55 9.14 8.16
N GLY A 18 15.83 9.49 7.10
CA GLY A 18 16.38 9.67 5.76
C GLY A 18 16.58 8.39 4.95
N HIS A 19 16.46 7.20 5.56
CA HIS A 19 16.53 5.93 4.83
C HIS A 19 15.13 5.51 4.34
N PRO A 20 15.03 4.91 3.15
CA PRO A 20 13.77 4.37 2.67
C PRO A 20 13.41 3.09 3.42
N PHE A 21 12.12 2.81 3.49
CA PHE A 21 11.59 1.49 3.80
C PHE A 21 10.74 1.04 2.63
N HIS A 22 10.72 -0.26 2.40
CA HIS A 22 9.90 -0.87 1.37
C HIS A 22 8.97 -1.85 2.06
N THR A 23 7.72 -1.91 1.60
CA THR A 23 6.77 -2.91 2.07
C THR A 23 5.98 -3.49 0.92
N THR A 24 5.64 -4.77 1.03
CA THR A 24 4.88 -5.49 0.01
C THR A 24 3.49 -5.84 0.53
N CYS A 25 2.51 -5.66 -0.35
CA CYS A 25 1.13 -6.05 -0.13
C CYS A 25 0.73 -7.04 -1.22
N LYS A 26 0.25 -8.23 -0.81
CA LYS A 26 -0.39 -9.21 -1.69
C LYS A 26 -1.89 -9.05 -1.59
N TYR A 27 -2.59 -9.22 -2.70
CA TYR A 27 -4.05 -9.19 -2.71
C TYR A 27 -4.60 -10.33 -3.56
N HIS A 28 -5.82 -10.72 -3.26
CA HIS A 28 -6.61 -11.64 -4.08
C HIS A 28 -8.02 -11.06 -4.20
N THR A 29 -8.46 -10.82 -5.43
CA THR A 29 -9.80 -10.28 -5.72
C THR A 29 -10.31 -10.87 -7.03
N SER A 30 -11.64 -11.09 -7.12
CA SER A 30 -12.25 -11.54 -8.38
C SER A 30 -12.44 -10.42 -9.40
N THR A 31 -12.43 -9.16 -8.96
CA THR A 31 -12.70 -7.98 -9.79
C THR A 31 -11.84 -6.83 -9.29
N PHE A 32 -10.69 -6.63 -9.93
CA PHE A 32 -9.77 -5.58 -9.57
C PHE A 32 -10.26 -4.22 -10.09
N ASN A 33 -10.49 -3.27 -9.17
CA ASN A 33 -10.81 -1.88 -9.51
C ASN A 33 -9.61 -0.96 -9.22
N ALA A 34 -9.11 -0.99 -7.99
CA ALA A 34 -7.94 -0.23 -7.56
C ALA A 34 -7.37 -0.82 -6.26
N LEU A 35 -6.07 -0.58 -6.03
CA LEU A 35 -5.41 -0.81 -4.74
C LEU A 35 -5.15 0.54 -4.06
N LEU A 36 -5.51 0.67 -2.79
CA LEU A 36 -5.36 1.88 -2.00
C LEU A 36 -4.39 1.63 -0.84
N TRP A 37 -3.48 2.58 -0.61
CA TRP A 37 -2.54 2.61 0.50
C TRP A 37 -2.93 3.70 1.49
N TYR A 38 -3.13 3.31 2.75
CA TYR A 38 -3.45 4.21 3.85
C TYR A 38 -2.32 4.23 4.89
N GLN A 39 -2.07 5.40 5.46
CA GLN A 39 -1.23 5.56 6.64
C GLN A 39 -2.11 5.77 7.86
N LEU A 40 -1.92 4.94 8.89
CA LEU A 40 -2.56 5.11 10.19
C LEU A 40 -1.51 5.55 11.21
N ARG A 41 -1.71 6.73 11.79
CA ARG A 41 -0.91 7.23 12.91
C ARG A 41 -1.69 7.09 14.21
N LYS A 42 -0.99 6.85 15.31
CA LYS A 42 -1.61 6.66 16.63
C LYS A 42 -2.50 7.87 16.98
N GLY A 43 -3.79 7.61 17.24
CA GLY A 43 -4.76 8.63 17.60
C GLY A 43 -5.34 9.43 16.43
N GLN A 44 -5.06 9.05 15.18
CA GLN A 44 -5.59 9.70 13.97
C GLN A 44 -6.44 8.71 13.16
N ALA A 45 -7.28 9.24 12.27
CA ALA A 45 -7.97 8.44 11.25
C ALA A 45 -6.99 8.01 10.15
N PRO A 46 -7.27 6.90 9.43
CA PRO A 46 -6.48 6.53 8.25
C PRO A 46 -6.45 7.63 7.20
N GLU A 47 -5.26 7.97 6.72
CA GLU A 47 -5.04 8.95 5.65
C GLU A 47 -4.64 8.23 4.36
N LEU A 48 -5.28 8.56 3.24
CA LEU A 48 -4.92 7.99 1.94
C LEU A 48 -3.59 8.58 1.46
N ILE A 49 -2.57 7.73 1.26
CA ILE A 49 -1.25 8.16 0.78
C ILE A 49 -0.99 7.79 -0.68
N SER A 50 -1.68 6.78 -1.23
CA SER A 50 -1.66 6.48 -2.67
C SER A 50 -2.85 5.59 -3.04
N TYR A 51 -3.29 5.68 -4.28
CA TYR A 51 -4.24 4.75 -4.89
C TYR A 51 -3.82 4.46 -6.33
N GLN A 52 -4.11 3.28 -6.85
CA GLN A 52 -3.69 2.91 -8.19
C GLN A 52 -4.64 1.88 -8.82
N ALA A 53 -5.05 2.14 -10.07
CA ALA A 53 -5.94 1.27 -10.85
C ALA A 53 -5.25 0.60 -12.05
N GLY A 54 -4.08 1.10 -12.48
CA GLY A 54 -3.30 0.55 -13.59
C GLY A 54 -1.92 0.08 -13.13
N THR A 55 -1.31 -0.87 -13.84
CA THR A 55 0.00 -1.44 -13.48
C THR A 55 1.14 -0.43 -13.58
N GLY A 56 2.23 -0.69 -12.87
CA GLY A 56 3.47 0.09 -12.94
C GLY A 56 3.75 0.95 -11.70
N PRO A 57 4.77 1.83 -11.75
CA PRO A 57 5.11 2.72 -10.65
C PRO A 57 4.22 3.97 -10.63
N LYS A 58 3.86 4.42 -9.42
CA LYS A 58 3.14 5.68 -9.18
C LYS A 58 3.81 6.48 -8.05
N PRO A 59 4.35 7.68 -8.34
CA PRO A 59 4.83 8.58 -7.29
C PRO A 59 3.65 9.24 -6.56
N SER A 60 3.81 9.43 -5.25
CA SER A 60 2.92 10.24 -4.43
C SER A 60 3.71 10.88 -3.28
N GLY A 61 4.14 12.13 -3.50
CA GLY A 61 5.02 12.84 -2.57
C GLY A 61 6.33 12.08 -2.34
N ARG A 62 6.56 11.63 -1.11
CA ARG A 62 7.76 10.87 -0.72
C ARG A 62 7.60 9.35 -0.90
N PHE A 63 6.43 8.89 -1.32
CA PHE A 63 6.13 7.48 -1.53
C PHE A 63 6.14 7.15 -3.02
N THR A 64 6.57 5.93 -3.34
CA THR A 64 6.39 5.33 -4.66
C THR A 64 5.70 3.99 -4.46
N THR A 65 4.53 3.81 -5.06
CA THR A 65 3.82 2.53 -5.07
C THR A 65 4.02 1.85 -6.41
N PHE A 66 4.12 0.52 -6.40
CA PHE A 66 4.16 -0.29 -7.61
C PHE A 66 3.01 -1.28 -7.57
N LEU A 67 2.18 -1.30 -8.62
CA LEU A 67 1.10 -2.26 -8.77
C LEU A 67 1.47 -3.30 -9.83
N ASN A 68 1.40 -4.56 -9.43
CA ASN A 68 1.42 -5.72 -10.32
C ASN A 68 0.05 -6.38 -10.27
N THR A 69 -0.59 -6.55 -11.43
CA THR A 69 -1.92 -7.18 -11.57
C THR A 69 -1.82 -8.53 -12.27
#